data_AF-A0A930TG73-F1
#
_entry.id   AF-A0A930TG73-F1
#
_cell.length_a   1.000
_cell.length_b   1.000
_cell.length_c   1.000
_cell.angle_alpha   90.00
_cell.angle_beta   90.00
_cell.angle_gamma   90.00
#
_symmetry.space_group_name_H-M   'P 1'
#
loop_
_entity.id
_entity.type
_entity.pdbx_description
1 polymer ?
#
loop_
_entity_poly.entity_id
_entity_poly.type
_entity_poly.pdbx_seq_one_letter_code
_entity_poly.pdbx_strand_id
1 'polypeptide(L)' 'MRTTVSKQVRKFHQLVIENPSLQERFRQASDRATFVALAVQVGAEYGYHFTAGEVEDYINLNFLTLMRQFS' A
#
# COMPACT_ATOMS: atom_id res chain seq x y z
N MET A 1 -0.79 -7.34 -20.65
CA MET A 1 -1.55 -6.45 -19.74
C MET A 1 -0.60 -5.38 -19.26
N ARG A 2 -0.95 -4.09 -19.36
CA ARG A 2 -0.09 -2.98 -18.88
C ARG A 2 -0.34 -2.82 -17.38
N THR A 3 0.53 -3.33 -16.52
CA THR A 3 0.48 -2.99 -15.10
C THR A 3 0.96 -1.56 -14.93
N THR A 4 0.02 -0.62 -14.98
CA THR A 4 0.29 0.78 -14.69
C THR A 4 0.00 0.97 -13.22
N VAL A 5 1.03 0.95 -12.37
CA VAL A 5 0.89 1.42 -10.98
C VAL A 5 0.22 2.79 -11.03
N SER A 6 -1.01 2.88 -10.52
CA SER A 6 -1.73 4.14 -10.49
C SER A 6 -1.00 5.17 -9.64
N LYS A 7 -1.01 6.43 -10.11
CA LYS A 7 -0.56 7.59 -9.32
C LYS A 7 -1.21 7.65 -7.94
N GLN A 8 -2.40 7.07 -7.80
CA GLN A 8 -3.12 6.94 -6.53
C GLN A 8 -2.38 6.07 -5.50
N VAL A 9 -1.84 4.91 -5.89
CA VAL A 9 -1.11 4.01 -4.96
C VAL A 9 0.15 4.70 -4.41
N ARG A 10 0.84 5.49 -5.24
CA ARG A 10 1.99 6.29 -4.82
C ARG A 10 1.61 7.39 -3.83
N LYS A 11 0.52 8.11 -4.09
CA LYS A 11 0.01 9.13 -3.16
C LYS A 11 -0.44 8.52 -1.83
N PHE A 12 -1.11 7.37 -1.90
CA PHE A 12 -1.49 6.59 -0.72
C PHE A 12 -0.26 6.14 0.08
N HIS A 13 0.79 5.67 -0.57
CA HIS A 13 2.03 5.32 0.11
C HIS A 13 2.66 6.50 0.85
N GLN A 14 2.67 7.70 0.25
CA GLN A 14 3.11 8.93 0.95
C GLN A 14 2.23 9.23 2.17
N LEU A 15 0.90 9.17 2.02
CA LEU A 15 -0.02 9.33 3.15
C LEU A 15 0.31 8.33 4.28
N VAL A 16 0.56 7.06 3.96
CA VAL A 16 0.93 6.05 4.94
C VAL A 16 2.27 6.38 5.62
N ILE A 17 3.26 6.91 4.89
CA ILE A 17 4.52 7.36 5.48
C ILE A 17 4.30 8.54 6.43
N GLU A 18 3.46 9.49 6.06
CA GLU A 18 3.19 10.71 6.83
C GLU A 18 2.30 10.45 8.06
N ASN A 19 1.53 9.35 8.06
CA ASN A 19 0.56 9.03 9.12
C ASN A 19 1.03 7.85 9.97
N PRO A 20 1.59 8.07 11.18
CA PRO A 20 2.13 7.00 12.03
C PRO A 20 1.06 5.98 12.44
N SER A 21 -0.19 6.41 12.64
CA SER A 21 -1.31 5.50 12.95
C SER A 21 -1.61 4.52 11.81
N LEU A 22 -1.44 4.94 10.55
CA LEU A 22 -1.58 4.03 9.42
C LEU A 22 -0.41 3.05 9.38
N GLN A 23 0.82 3.52 9.60
CA GLN A 23 1.99 2.64 9.65
C GLN A 23 1.85 1.54 10.71
N GLU A 24 1.29 1.84 11.87
CA GLU A 24 1.06 0.85 12.92
C GLU A 24 0.04 -0.20 12.47
N ARG A 25 -1.07 0.22 11.85
CA ARG A 25 -2.05 -0.72 11.27
C ARG A 25 -1.44 -1.61 10.19
N PHE A 26 -0.58 -1.05 9.34
CA PHE A 26 0.14 -1.83 8.32
C PHE A 26 1.20 -2.76 8.90
N ARG A 27 1.86 -2.38 10.02
CA ARG A 27 2.80 -3.25 10.74
C ARG A 27 2.12 -4.46 11.39
N GLN A 28 0.84 -4.37 11.72
CA GLN A 28 0.07 -5.51 12.23
C GLN A 28 -0.31 -6.53 11.14
N ALA A 29 -0.18 -6.17 9.85
CA ALA A 29 -0.40 -7.11 8.77
C ALA A 29 0.83 -8.01 8.59
N SER A 30 0.77 -9.22 9.15
CA SER A 30 1.85 -10.22 9.04
C SER A 30 2.03 -10.82 7.65
N ASP A 31 1.00 -10.73 6.79
CA ASP A 31 0.97 -11.38 5.48
C ASP A 31 0.64 -10.40 4.36
N ARG A 32 1.21 -10.64 3.18
CA ARG A 32 1.03 -9.81 1.97
C ARG A 32 -0.45 -9.66 1.60
N ALA A 33 -1.24 -10.72 1.71
CA ALA A 33 -2.67 -10.69 1.40
C ALA A 33 -3.43 -9.73 2.34
N THR A 34 -3.14 -9.80 3.65
CA THR A 34 -3.72 -8.93 4.68
C THR A 34 -3.29 -7.47 4.47
N PHE A 35 -2.02 -7.24 4.12
CA PHE A 35 -1.51 -5.90 3.83
C PHE A 35 -2.23 -5.29 2.62
N VAL A 36 -2.39 -6.05 1.53
CA VAL A 36 -3.07 -5.58 0.32
C VAL A 36 -4.54 -5.28 0.58
N ALA A 37 -5.25 -6.17 1.29
CA ALA A 37 -6.64 -5.94 1.66
C ALA A 37 -6.80 -4.68 2.52
N LEU A 38 -5.92 -4.50 3.51
CA LEU A 38 -5.90 -3.31 4.35
C LEU A 38 -5.59 -2.04 3.56
N ALA A 39 -4.66 -2.10 2.60
CA ALA A 39 -4.31 -0.97 1.75
C ALA A 39 -5.48 -0.54 0.87
N VAL A 40 -6.21 -1.48 0.29
CA VAL A 40 -7.41 -1.17 -0.51
C VAL A 40 -8.52 -0.60 0.37
N GLN A 41 -8.74 -1.17 1.56
CA GLN A 41 -9.75 -0.70 2.48
C GLN A 41 -9.45 0.73 2.96
N VAL A 42 -8.26 0.98 3.49
CA VAL A 42 -7.84 2.31 3.95
C VAL A 42 -7.77 3.28 2.77
N GLY A 43 -7.29 2.83 1.61
CA GLY A 43 -7.32 3.62 0.38
C GLY A 43 -8.72 4.16 0.08
N ALA A 44 -9.74 3.29 0.10
CA ALA A 44 -11.11 3.66 -0.13
C ALA A 44 -11.65 4.65 0.93
N GLU A 45 -11.30 4.46 2.21
CA GLU A 45 -11.68 5.39 3.29
C GLU A 45 -11.13 6.80 3.08
N TYR A 46 -9.94 6.92 2.48
CA TYR A 46 -9.31 8.20 2.15
C TYR A 46 -9.66 8.72 0.74
N GLY A 47 -10.60 8.08 0.04
CA GLY A 47 -11.07 8.49 -1.29
C GLY A 47 -10.19 8.03 -2.45
N TYR A 48 -9.32 7.05 -2.25
CA TYR A 48 -8.53 6.42 -3.31
C TYR A 48 -9.25 5.19 -3.89
N HIS A 49 -9.23 5.05 -5.21
CA HIS A 49 -10.00 4.03 -5.93
C HIS A 49 -9.08 3.01 -6.64
N PHE A 50 -7.99 2.60 -6.00
CA PHE A 50 -7.09 1.57 -6.56
C PHE A 50 -7.51 0.16 -6.13
N THR A 51 -7.12 -0.82 -6.94
CA THR A 51 -7.44 -2.23 -6.73
C THR A 51 -6.31 -2.98 -6.00
N ALA A 52 -6.64 -4.15 -5.45
CA ALA A 52 -5.66 -5.05 -4.83
C ALA A 52 -4.50 -5.37 -5.79
N GLY A 53 -4.78 -5.65 -7.07
CA GLY A 53 -3.76 -5.95 -8.06
C GLY A 53 -2.78 -4.80 -8.31
N GLU A 54 -3.25 -3.54 -8.23
CA GLU A 54 -2.37 -2.37 -8.36
C GLU A 54 -1.48 -2.17 -7.13
N VAL A 55 -2.00 -2.46 -5.95
CA VAL A 55 -1.20 -2.46 -4.70
C VAL A 55 -0.16 -3.57 -4.76
N GLU A 56 -0.53 -4.76 -5.21
CA GLU A 56 0.38 -5.89 -5.36
C GLU A 56 1.51 -5.60 -6.34
N ASP A 57 1.18 -5.01 -7.49
CA ASP A 57 2.17 -4.61 -8.50
C ASP A 57 3.10 -3.53 -7.93
N TYR A 58 2.57 -2.57 -7.18
CA TYR A 58 3.38 -1.57 -6.50
C TYR A 58 4.34 -2.19 -5.47
N ILE A 59 3.84 -3.12 -4.64
CA ILE A 59 4.66 -3.83 -3.66
C ILE A 59 5.75 -4.62 -4.35
N ASN A 60 5.44 -5.30 -5.47
CA ASN A 60 6.41 -6.10 -6.20
C ASN A 60 7.50 -5.21 -6.83
N LEU A 61 7.11 -4.08 -7.42
CA LEU A 61 8.06 -3.12 -8.01
C LEU A 61 8.89 -2.36 -6.98
N ASN A 62 8.39 -2.19 -5.75
CA ASN A 62 9.04 -1.40 -4.69
C ASN A 62 9.41 -2.25 -3.48
N PHE A 63 9.49 -3.57 -3.63
CA PHE A 63 9.67 -4.50 -2.52
C PHE A 63 10.88 -4.16 -1.64
N LEU A 64 12.00 -3.84 -2.28
CA LEU A 64 13.25 -3.44 -1.61
C LEU A 64 13.09 -2.14 -0.80
N THR A 65 12.30 -1.20 -1.29
CA THR A 65 12.02 0.08 -0.63
C THR A 65 11.11 -0.10 0.57
N LEU A 66 10.07 -0.94 0.43
CA LEU A 66 9.09 -1.20 1.48
C LEU A 66 9.68 -2.01 2.63
N MET A 67 10.52 -3.02 2.34
CA MET A 67 11.22 -3.80 3.35
C MET A 67 12.05 -2.90 4.28
N ARG A 68 12.81 -1.95 3.73
CA ARG A 68 13.59 -1.00 4.55
C ARG A 68 12.72 -0.08 5.41
N GLN A 69 11.52 0.24 4.94
CA GLN A 69 10.64 1.21 5.60
C GLN A 69 9.86 0.61 6.78
N PHE A 70 9.58 -0.69 6.73
CA PHE A 70 8.82 -1.41 7.75
C PHE A 70 9.67 -2.43 8.53
N SER A 71 10.99 -2.47 8.32
CA SER A 71 11.95 -3.24 9.14
C SER A 71 12.28 -2.52 10.45
#